data_AF-A0A516X6Y8-F1
#
_entry.id   AF-A0A516X6Y8-F1
#
_cell.length_a   1.000
_cell.length_b   1.000
_cell.length_c   1.000
_cell.angle_alpha   90.00
_cell.angle_beta   90.00
_cell.angle_gamma   90.00
#
_symmetry.space_group_name_H-M   'P 1'
#
loop_
_entity.id
_entity.type
_entity.pdbx_description
1 polymer ?
#
loop_
_entity_poly.entity_id
_entity_poly.type
_entity_poly.pdbx_seq_one_letter_code
_entity_poly.pdbx_strand_id
1 'polypeptide(L)' 'MDDATTTLLGLPGLRVIDVHHLDDGTRIVEVVTDDDGARVCPDCGMVSTSRKGAAVTRPKDLPYGGD' A
#
# COMPACT_ATOMS: atom_id res chain seq x y z
N MET A 1 -4.42 -0.70 17.43
CA MET A 1 -4.97 0.15 16.36
C MET A 1 -4.87 -0.69 15.12
N ASP A 2 -5.98 -1.32 14.74
CA ASP A 2 -6.03 -2.11 13.51
C ASP A 2 -5.94 -1.14 12.33
N ASP A 3 -4.87 -1.28 11.54
CA ASP A 3 -4.65 -0.47 10.36
C ASP A 3 -5.70 -0.86 9.31
N ALA A 4 -6.53 0.10 8.91
CA ALA A 4 -7.64 -0.10 7.97
C ALA A 4 -7.21 -0.86 6.70
N THR A 5 -5.94 -0.77 6.32
CA THR A 5 -5.33 -1.48 5.19
C THR A 5 -5.29 -2.99 5.35
N THR A 6 -4.95 -3.45 6.56
CA THR A 6 -4.90 -4.88 6.88
C THR A 6 -6.32 -5.44 6.94
N THR A 7 -7.29 -4.67 7.44
CA THR A 7 -8.71 -5.06 7.50
C THR A 7 -9.40 -5.03 6.13
N LEU A 8 -9.12 -4.04 5.29
CA LEU A 8 -9.79 -3.86 4.00
C LEU A 8 -9.22 -4.75 2.90
N LEU A 9 -7.89 -4.94 2.88
CA LEU A 9 -7.21 -5.58 1.74
C LEU A 9 -6.40 -6.82 2.12
N GLY A 10 -6.21 -7.12 3.41
CA GLY A 10 -5.42 -8.26 3.86
C GLY A 10 -3.95 -8.19 3.42
N LEU A 11 -3.41 -6.97 3.24
CA LEU A 11 -2.04 -6.74 2.80
C LEU A 11 -1.14 -6.37 3.99
N PRO A 12 -0.57 -7.36 4.70
CA PRO A 12 0.28 -7.08 5.86
C PRO A 12 1.52 -6.27 5.45
N GLY A 13 1.92 -5.33 6.31
CA GLY A 13 3.06 -4.46 6.07
C GLY A 13 2.81 -3.34 5.06
N LEU A 14 1.54 -3.09 4.69
CA LEU A 14 1.14 -1.93 3.89
C LEU A 14 0.13 -1.07 4.65
N ARG A 15 0.20 0.24 4.42
CA ARG A 15 -0.73 1.25 4.93
C ARG A 15 -1.36 2.04 3.79
N VAL A 16 -2.69 2.19 3.77
CA VAL A 16 -3.45 3.04 2.85
C VAL A 16 -3.16 4.48 3.21
N ILE A 17 -2.82 5.25 2.20
CA ILE A 17 -2.62 6.70 2.33
C ILE A 17 -3.63 7.49 1.52
N ASP A 18 -4.26 6.88 0.52
CA ASP A 18 -5.30 7.52 -0.29
C ASP A 18 -6.21 6.50 -0.99
N VAL A 19 -7.44 6.91 -1.30
CA VAL A 19 -8.43 6.13 -2.06
C VAL A 19 -9.16 7.02 -3.05
N HIS A 20 -8.99 6.73 -4.33
CA HIS A 20 -9.70 7.40 -5.43
C HIS A 20 -10.80 6.50 -5.98
N HIS A 21 -11.98 7.10 -6.20
CA HIS A 21 -13.07 6.47 -6.94
C HIS A 21 -13.11 7.04 -8.35
N LEU A 22 -13.06 6.16 -9.35
CA LEU A 22 -13.24 6.53 -10.75
C LEU A 22 -14.70 6.33 -11.17
N ASP A 23 -15.12 7.07 -12.20
CA ASP A 23 -16.49 7.04 -12.71
C ASP A 23 -16.91 5.66 -13.26
N ASP A 24 -15.93 4.83 -13.66
CA ASP A 24 -16.16 3.45 -14.12
C ASP A 24 -16.34 2.43 -12.98
N GLY A 25 -16.38 2.90 -11.73
CA GLY A 25 -16.48 2.08 -10.52
C GLY A 25 -15.15 1.50 -10.04
N THR A 26 -14.04 1.74 -10.76
CA THR A 26 -12.70 1.36 -10.30
C THR A 26 -12.32 2.15 -9.06
N ARG A 27 -11.61 1.50 -8.14
CA ARG A 27 -10.95 2.15 -7.01
C ARG A 27 -9.45 2.05 -7.15
N ILE A 28 -8.77 3.19 -7.04
CA ILE A 28 -7.32 3.23 -6.93
C ILE A 28 -7.01 3.44 -5.45
N VAL A 29 -6.38 2.44 -4.84
CA VAL A 29 -5.89 2.54 -3.46
C VAL A 29 -4.40 2.80 -3.51
N GLU A 30 -3.97 3.94 -2.97
CA GLU A 30 -2.56 4.24 -2.78
C GLU A 30 -2.11 3.70 -1.42
N VAL A 31 -1.06 2.90 -1.46
CA VAL A 31 -0.47 2.28 -0.27
C VAL A 31 1.02 2.58 -0.16
N VAL A 32 1.50 2.66 1.07
CA VAL A 32 2.92 2.73 1.41
C VAL A 32 3.31 1.49 2.21
N THR A 33 4.58 1.12 2.15
CA THR A 33 5.13 0.13 3.08
C THR A 33 5.04 0.68 4.49
N ASP A 34 4.43 -0.09 5.39
CA ASP A 34 4.29 0.23 6.81
C ASP A 34 5.52 -0.25 7.60
N ASP A 35 6.69 0.13 7.09
CA ASP A 35 7.99 -0.12 7.71
C ASP A 35 8.91 1.05 7.38
N ASP A 36 9.21 1.88 8.38
CA ASP A 36 10.11 3.02 8.24
C ASP A 36 11.53 2.61 7.85
N GLY A 37 11.93 1.36 8.16
CA GLY A 37 13.20 0.75 7.78
C GLY A 37 13.27 0.29 6.32
N ALA A 38 12.14 0.20 5.60
CA ALA A 38 12.11 -0.31 4.23
C ALA A 38 12.91 0.54 3.22
N ARG A 39 13.26 1.78 3.58
CA ARG A 39 14.11 2.66 2.77
C ARG A 39 15.60 2.41 2.98
N VAL A 40 15.99 1.61 3.97
CA VAL A 40 17.38 1.32 4.32
C VAL A 40 17.87 0.09 3.56
N CYS A 41 19.02 0.19 2.89
CA CYS A 41 19.64 -0.98 2.29
C CYS A 41 20.09 -1.96 3.38
N PRO A 42 19.66 -3.25 3.34
CA PRO A 42 20.03 -4.22 4.38
C PRO A 42 21.52 -4.56 4.39
N ASP A 43 22.23 -4.35 3.28
CA ASP A 43 23.66 -4.69 3.17
C ASP A 43 24.59 -3.58 3.67
N CYS A 44 24.25 -2.31 3.40
CA CYS A 44 25.14 -1.17 3.68
C CYS A 44 24.54 -0.09 4.59
N GLY A 45 23.28 -0.19 4.99
CA GLY A 45 22.62 0.75 5.90
C GLY A 45 22.31 2.14 5.31
N MET A 46 22.59 2.37 4.02
CA MET A 46 22.30 3.64 3.37
C MET A 46 20.80 3.79 3.12
N VAL A 47 20.26 4.97 3.42
CA VAL A 47 18.87 5.33 3.14
C VAL A 47 18.73 5.71 1.67
N SER A 48 17.86 5.02 0.93
CA SER A 48 17.48 5.44 -0.41
C SER A 48 16.65 6.73 -0.34
N THR A 49 17.12 7.78 -1.01
CA THR A 49 16.42 9.07 -1.12
C THR A 49 15.52 9.14 -2.36
N SER A 50 15.57 8.12 -3.22
CA SER A 50 14.80 8.05 -4.46
C SER A 50 14.02 6.75 -4.58
N ARG A 51 12.83 6.84 -5.19
CA ARG A 51 11.96 5.70 -5.50
C ARG A 51 12.13 5.37 -6.98
N LYS A 52 12.41 4.10 -7.30
CA LYS A 52 12.52 3.62 -8.70
C LYS A 52 11.22 3.81 -9.50
N GLY A 53 10.07 3.67 -8.84
CA GLY A 53 8.75 3.82 -9.42
C GLY A 53 7.67 3.21 -8.53
N ALA A 54 6.42 3.30 -8.95
CA ALA A 54 5.30 2.63 -8.30
C ALA A 54 5.06 1.23 -8.87
N ALA A 55 4.92 0.24 -7.99
CA ALA A 55 4.34 -1.05 -8.37
C ALA A 55 2.82 -0.89 -8.42
N VAL A 56 2.21 -1.38 -9.51
CA VAL A 56 0.75 -1.36 -9.71
C VAL A 56 0.29 -2.79 -9.89
N THR A 57 -0.74 -3.18 -9.14
CA THR A 57 -1.40 -4.49 -9.27
C THR A 57 -2.91 -4.26 -9.46
N ARG A 58 -3.59 -5.22 -10.08
CA ARG A 58 -5.05 -5.21 -10.26
C ARG A 58 -5.65 -6.52 -9.71
N PRO A 59 -5.77 -6.67 -8.39
CA PRO A 59 -6.32 -7.87 -7.80
C PRO A 59 -7.81 -7.98 -8.11
N LYS A 60 -8.27 -9.17 -8.48
CA LYS A 60 -9.69 -9.41 -8.84
C LYS A 60 -10.58 -9.68 -7.63
N ASP A 61 -9.99 -10.19 -6.55
CA ASP A 61 -10.73 -10.76 -5.41
C ASP A 61 -10.54 -9.96 -4.12
N LEU A 62 -10.24 -8.66 -4.23
CA LEU A 62 -10.18 -7.79 -3.06
C LEU A 62 -11.61 -7.44 -2.60
N PRO A 63 -12.06 -7.91 -1.42
CA PRO A 63 -13.38 -7.59 -0.92
C PRO A 63 -13.47 -6.12 -0.51
N TYR A 64 -14.68 -5.57 -0.55
CA TYR A 64 -14.96 -4.31 0.13
C TYR A 64 -14.94 -4.53 1.64
N GLY A 65 -14.38 -3.58 2.40
CA GLY A 65 -14.61 -3.55 3.84
C GLY A 65 -16.09 -3.53 4.15
N GLY A 66 -16.52 -4.36 5.09
CA GLY A 66 -17.87 -4.27 5.63
C GLY A 66 -18.09 -2.94 6.36
N ASP A 67 -19.34 -2.48 6.34
CA ASP A 67 -19.81 -1.31 7.09
C ASP A 67 -19.63 -1.46 8.61
#